data_AF-A0A3L6PBT1-F1
#
_entry.id   AF-A0A3L6PBT1-F1
#
_cell.length_a   1.000
_cell.length_b   1.000
_cell.length_c   1.000
_cell.angle_alpha   90.00
_cell.angle_beta   90.00
_cell.angle_gamma   90.00
#
_symmetry.space_group_name_H-M   'P 1'
#
loop_
_entity.id
_entity.type
_entity.pdbx_description
1 polymer ?
#
loop_
_entity_poly.entity_id
_entity_poly.type
_entity_poly.pdbx_seq_one_letter_code
_entity_poly.pdbx_strand_id
1 'polypeptide(L)' 'MPAAAKLEDGDEVTEEILQESLRRALGWMSDLQAEDGHWPGDFSGIMYLLLFWIFALRIIG' A
#
# COMPACT_ATOMS: atom_id res chain seq x y z
N MET A 1 10.28 12.78 1.04
CA MET A 1 9.58 12.84 -0.26
C MET A 1 9.17 14.27 -0.56
N PRO A 2 9.42 14.81 -1.76
CA PRO A 2 8.94 16.14 -2.11
C PRO A 2 7.40 16.18 -2.12
N ALA A 3 6.84 17.31 -1.72
CA ALA A 3 5.39 17.51 -1.62
C ALA A 3 4.73 17.40 -3.00
N ALA A 4 3.53 16.81 -3.05
CA ALA A 4 2.77 16.72 -4.29
C ALA A 4 2.30 18.12 -4.69
N ALA A 5 2.47 18.47 -5.96
CA ALA A 5 1.69 19.55 -6.54
C ALA A 5 0.20 19.16 -6.38
N LYS A 6 -0.55 19.97 -5.64
CA LYS A 6 -2.02 19.85 -5.61
C LYS A 6 -2.53 20.48 -6.90
N LEU A 7 -3.26 19.70 -7.67
CA LEU A 7 -4.00 20.18 -8.84
C LEU A 7 -5.38 20.65 -8.37
N GLU A 8 -5.83 21.78 -8.92
CA GLU A 8 -7.18 22.31 -8.74
C GLU A 8 -8.10 21.87 -9.89
N ASP A 9 -9.41 22.06 -9.72
CA ASP A 9 -10.39 21.73 -10.76
C ASP A 9 -10.24 22.69 -11.95
N GLY A 10 -9.95 22.14 -13.13
CA GLY A 10 -9.65 22.91 -14.35
C GLY A 10 -8.17 23.05 -14.70
N ASP A 11 -7.25 22.57 -13.84
CA ASP A 11 -5.83 22.50 -14.19
C ASP A 11 -5.58 21.46 -15.31
N GLU A 12 -4.76 21.84 -16.29
CA GLU A 12 -4.36 20.93 -17.36
C GLU A 12 -3.27 19.96 -16.86
N VAL A 13 -3.51 18.66 -17.00
CA VAL A 13 -2.51 17.63 -16.66
C VAL A 13 -1.53 17.51 -17.81
N THR A 14 -0.32 18.05 -17.64
CA THR A 14 0.77 17.90 -18.59
C THR A 14 1.51 16.58 -18.41
N GLU A 15 2.31 16.19 -19.42
CA GLU A 15 3.14 14.98 -19.35
C GLU A 15 4.15 15.06 -18.21
N GLU A 16 4.76 16.21 -17.95
CA GLU A 16 5.73 16.40 -16.87
C GLU A 16 5.09 16.17 -15.49
N ILE A 17 3.88 16.70 -15.29
CA ILE A 17 3.11 16.51 -14.04
C ILE A 17 2.81 15.02 -13.83
N LEU A 18 2.42 14.33 -14.90
CA LEU A 18 2.16 12.89 -14.87
C LEU A 18 3.42 12.08 -14.54
N GLN A 19 4.53 12.36 -15.21
CA GLN A 19 5.80 11.67 -14.99
C GLN A 19 6.32 11.89 -13.57
N GLU A 20 6.24 13.09 -13.04
CA GLU A 20 6.65 13.38 -11.66
C GLU A 20 5.76 12.64 -10.64
N SER A 21 4.45 12.62 -10.88
CA SER A 21 3.51 11.86 -10.05
C SER A 21 3.83 10.36 -10.05
N LEU A 22 4.06 9.77 -11.23
CA LEU A 22 4.43 8.36 -11.39
C LEU A 22 5.77 8.06 -10.70
N ARG A 23 6.78 8.91 -10.87
CA ARG A 23 8.09 8.73 -10.23
C ARG A 23 7.97 8.69 -8.72
N ARG A 24 7.13 9.55 -8.14
CA ARG A 24 6.87 9.60 -6.69
C ARG A 24 6.09 8.38 -6.21
N ALA A 25 5.06 7.96 -6.94
CA ALA A 25 4.29 6.76 -6.62
C ALA A 25 5.14 5.48 -6.68
N LEU A 26 5.95 5.34 -7.73
CA LEU A 26 6.87 4.21 -7.88
C LEU A 26 7.96 4.21 -6.80
N GLY A 27 8.51 5.37 -6.45
CA GLY A 27 9.45 5.50 -5.33
C GLY A 27 8.83 5.04 -4.01
N TRP A 28 7.62 5.50 -3.70
CA TRP A 28 6.90 5.08 -2.49
C TRP A 28 6.57 3.58 -2.47
N MET A 29 6.12 3.03 -3.60
CA MET A 29 5.91 1.59 -3.71
C MET A 29 7.24 0.84 -3.50
N SER A 30 8.34 1.29 -4.09
CA SER A 30 9.64 0.64 -3.90
C SER A 30 10.11 0.69 -2.45
N ASP A 31 9.88 1.80 -1.75
CA ASP A 31 10.24 1.95 -0.32
C ASP A 31 9.43 1.00 0.58
N LEU A 32 8.22 0.60 0.16
CA LEU A 32 7.38 -0.38 0.88
C LEU A 32 7.71 -1.84 0.56
N GLN A 33 8.55 -2.09 -0.44
CA GLN A 33 8.91 -3.46 -0.84
C GLN A 33 9.76 -4.10 0.26
N ALA A 34 9.42 -5.33 0.64
CA ALA A 34 10.21 -6.13 1.58
C ALA A 34 11.54 -6.60 0.95
N GLU A 35 12.48 -7.07 1.77
CA GLU A 35 13.82 -7.48 1.34
C GLU A 35 13.83 -8.62 0.30
N ASP A 36 12.82 -9.49 0.34
CA ASP A 36 12.61 -10.60 -0.60
C ASP A 36 11.81 -10.20 -1.85
N GLY A 37 11.43 -8.93 -1.96
CA GLY A 37 10.72 -8.37 -3.10
C GLY A 37 9.20 -8.40 -3.03
N HIS A 38 8.58 -8.94 -1.97
CA HIS A 38 7.12 -8.88 -1.81
C HIS A 38 6.65 -7.53 -1.30
N TRP A 39 5.35 -7.23 -1.44
CA TRP A 39 4.71 -6.07 -0.82
C TRP A 39 3.86 -6.51 0.37
N PRO A 40 4.29 -6.26 1.61
CA PRO A 40 3.50 -6.59 2.78
C PRO A 40 2.25 -5.71 2.82
N GLY A 41 1.10 -6.33 3.10
CA GLY A 41 -0.17 -5.64 3.24
C GLY A 41 -1.07 -6.39 4.20
N ASP A 42 -1.81 -5.65 5.03
CA ASP A 42 -2.76 -6.24 5.96
C ASP A 42 -3.91 -6.90 5.19
N PHE A 43 -4.03 -8.22 5.32
CA PHE A 43 -5.18 -8.97 4.82
C PHE A 43 -6.27 -9.09 5.89
N SER A 44 -6.72 -7.94 6.41
CA SER A 44 -7.58 -7.84 7.59
C SER A 44 -9.08 -8.08 7.33
N GLY A 45 -9.47 -8.49 6.12
CA GLY A 45 -10.89 -8.60 5.72
C GLY A 45 -11.64 -9.86 6.18
N ILE A 46 -10.94 -10.97 6.48
CA ILE A 46 -11.60 -12.26 6.80
C ILE A 46 -11.46 -12.58 8.29
N MET A 47 -12.27 -11.90 9.10
CA MET A 47 -12.23 -11.99 10.55
C MET A 47 -12.62 -13.39 11.12
N TYR A 48 -13.19 -14.28 10.30
CA TYR A 48 -13.52 -15.66 10.71
C TYR A 48 -12.30 -16.56 10.92
N LEU A 49 -11.18 -16.31 10.23
CA LEU A 49 -9.95 -17.08 10.43
C LEU A 49 -9.43 -16.96 11.87
N LEU A 50 -9.52 -15.76 12.44
CA LEU A 50 -9.08 -15.51 13.82
C LEU A 50 -9.87 -16.34 14.84
N LEU A 51 -11.18 -16.50 14.67
CA LEU A 51 -12.01 -17.34 15.54
C LEU A 51 -11.55 -18.80 15.50
N PHE A 52 -11.32 -19.38 14.32
CA PHE A 52 -10.82 -20.75 14.20
C PHE A 52 -9.45 -20.92 14.86
N TRP A 53 -8.55 -19.95 14.70
CA TRP A 53 -7.24 -19.95 15.36
C TRP A 53 -7.34 -19.93 16.88
N ILE A 54 -8.23 -19.11 17.46
CA ILE A 54 -8.45 -19.06 18.92
C ILE A 54 -8.92 -20.43 19.44
N PHE A 55 -9.90 -21.06 18.77
CA PHE A 55 -10.37 -22.39 19.17
C PHE A 55 -9.29 -23.46 19.00
N ALA A 56 -8.55 -23.46 17.89
CA ALA A 56 -7.48 -24.42 17.66
C ALA A 56 -6.39 -24.32 18.73
N LEU A 57 -5.87 -23.11 19.00
CA LEU A 57 -4.87 -22.86 20.05
C LEU A 57 -5.38 -23.29 21.43
N ARG A 58 -6.66 -23.01 21.74
CA ARG A 58 -7.27 -23.45 23.00
C ARG A 58 -7.31 -24.97 23.15
N ILE A 59 -7.48 -25.70 22.05
CA ILE A 59 -7.56 -27.18 22.04
C ILE A 59 -6.16 -27.80 22.10
N ILE A 60 -5.16 -27.23 21.41
CA ILE A 60 -3.84 -27.84 21.26
C ILE A 60 -2.80 -27.42 22.32
N GLY A 61 -2.99 -26.29 23.01
CA GLY A 61 -2.11 -25.82 24.10
C GLY A 61 -1.00 -24.89 23.65
#